data_AF-A0A2H6HVK7-F1
#
_entry.id   AF-A0A2H6HVK7-F1
#
_cell.length_a   1.000
_cell.length_b   1.000
_cell.length_c   1.000
_cell.angle_alpha   90.00
_cell.angle_beta   90.00
_cell.angle_gamma   90.00
#
_symmetry.space_group_name_H-M   'P 1'
#
loop_
_entity.id
_entity.type
_entity.pdbx_description
1 polymer ?
#
loop_
_entity_poly.entity_id
_entity_poly.type
_entity_poly.pdbx_seq_one_letter_code
_entity_poly.pdbx_strand_id
1 'polypeptide(L)'
;MRIILICLSVLLVATLCIAQEYVGDSACATCHSGKYDSYMNSGHPYKITHTAGEVPGDDTWPHTPVPPLPSVFDNQLEWSDVEYVIGNFYWKARFIDRDGYIYTGSETDLTQWNLHTEEWVGYHAGDVDKPFDCGRCHTTGYEASGHQLGLEGLIGTWAQDGVRCEACHGPGSEHIANPQTHPENGKDCDDCHYRDDEFRMPWKGGFGRHHQQAEDLSHSPHSFFDCSTCHEPHRSVLYNDGGIPDDFSCSNCHEGDEDNGFYVIDEMENVECISCHMPKMTKNATVDPNNEYVADVAGHMFRIMTDPIAREDNTVEIDNSLYWAQDGDGNSYATLDYACFSCHLGDMTLQELSVYADGIHDNHPASVGDTDLALLPDGFRIVSVYPNPFNPTATITIELDKPYVTKVIVYDALGRAVTTLIDAPTHAGTHQVTFDGHNLSSGIYFVRLTTGAGSDIEKMILMK
;
A
#
# COMPACT_ATOMS: atom_id res chain seq x y z
N MET A 1 5.71 -24.42 -77.49
CA MET A 1 5.15 -24.41 -76.13
C MET A 1 5.56 -23.09 -75.48
N ARG A 2 4.66 -22.09 -75.46
CA ARG A 2 4.92 -20.76 -74.90
C ARG A 2 4.64 -20.81 -73.39
N ILE A 3 5.64 -20.59 -72.56
CA ILE A 3 5.47 -20.45 -71.10
C ILE A 3 5.33 -18.95 -70.83
N ILE A 4 4.13 -18.54 -70.42
CA ILE A 4 3.80 -17.20 -69.96
C ILE A 4 4.25 -17.13 -68.49
N LEU A 5 5.28 -16.35 -68.17
CA LEU A 5 5.57 -15.95 -66.80
C LEU A 5 4.52 -14.92 -66.38
N ILE A 6 3.63 -15.31 -65.47
CA ILE A 6 2.74 -14.39 -64.76
C ILE A 6 3.54 -13.88 -63.55
N CYS A 7 4.03 -12.63 -63.62
CA CYS A 7 4.49 -11.91 -62.45
C CYS A 7 3.27 -11.62 -61.56
N LEU A 8 3.11 -12.37 -60.47
CA LEU A 8 2.18 -12.04 -59.40
C LEU A 8 2.80 -10.88 -58.59
N SER A 9 2.32 -9.66 -58.82
CA SER A 9 2.60 -8.53 -57.93
C SER A 9 1.83 -8.72 -56.63
N VAL A 10 2.52 -9.10 -55.57
CA VAL A 10 1.99 -9.08 -54.21
C VAL A 10 1.87 -7.60 -53.81
N LEU A 11 0.66 -7.06 -53.84
CA LEU A 11 0.35 -5.77 -53.21
C LEU A 11 0.43 -6.00 -51.69
N LEU A 12 1.50 -5.53 -51.06
CA LEU A 12 1.57 -5.39 -49.62
C LEU A 12 0.65 -4.21 -49.24
N VAL A 13 -0.57 -4.50 -48.80
CA VAL A 13 -1.41 -3.48 -48.15
C VAL A 13 -0.80 -3.27 -46.78
N ALA A 14 0.05 -2.25 -46.66
CA ALA A 14 0.43 -1.74 -45.36
C ALA A 14 -0.83 -1.10 -44.76
N THR A 15 -1.45 -1.79 -43.81
CA THR A 15 -2.43 -1.17 -42.92
C THR A 15 -1.69 -0.07 -42.19
N LEU A 16 -1.96 1.19 -42.55
CA LEU A 16 -1.60 2.33 -41.72
C LEU A 16 -2.41 2.17 -40.42
N CYS A 17 -1.76 1.65 -39.39
CA CYS A 17 -2.24 1.78 -38.04
C CYS A 17 -2.09 3.27 -37.72
N ILE A 18 -3.20 4.00 -37.71
CA ILE A 18 -3.24 5.36 -37.19
C ILE A 18 -3.07 5.19 -35.69
N ALA A 19 -2.02 5.79 -35.12
CA ALA A 19 -1.85 5.80 -33.66
C ALA A 19 -3.06 6.52 -33.04
N GLN A 20 -3.70 5.92 -32.05
CA GLN A 20 -4.80 6.58 -31.34
C GLN A 20 -4.28 7.82 -30.61
N GLU A 21 -5.04 8.91 -30.67
CA GLU A 21 -4.76 10.18 -30.00
C GLU A 21 -5.63 10.36 -28.76
N TYR A 22 -5.09 11.06 -27.77
CA TYR A 22 -5.83 11.56 -26.60
C TYR A 22 -6.75 12.70 -27.03
N VAL A 23 -8.05 12.56 -26.76
CA VAL A 23 -9.10 13.50 -27.20
C VAL A 23 -9.57 14.43 -26.10
N GLY A 24 -9.21 14.15 -24.85
CA GLY A 24 -9.57 14.91 -23.67
C GLY A 24 -10.91 14.50 -23.06
N ASP A 25 -10.97 14.54 -21.73
CA ASP A 25 -12.17 14.26 -20.92
C ASP A 25 -13.43 15.06 -21.31
N SER A 26 -13.28 16.31 -21.79
CA SER A 26 -14.42 17.10 -22.31
C SER A 26 -15.15 16.40 -23.48
N ALA A 27 -14.42 15.66 -24.31
CA ALA A 27 -15.01 14.88 -25.39
C ALA A 27 -15.78 13.67 -24.83
N CYS A 28 -15.22 13.00 -23.81
CA CYS A 28 -15.89 11.91 -23.10
C CYS A 28 -17.19 12.38 -22.42
N ALA A 29 -17.17 13.57 -21.79
CA ALA A 29 -18.30 14.17 -21.09
C ALA A 29 -19.54 14.37 -21.97
N THR A 30 -19.35 14.54 -23.29
CA THR A 30 -20.45 14.74 -24.24
C THR A 30 -21.37 13.52 -24.33
N CYS A 31 -20.85 12.31 -24.09
CA CYS A 31 -21.62 11.06 -24.10
C CYS A 31 -21.77 10.43 -22.72
N HIS A 32 -20.80 10.65 -21.82
CA HIS A 32 -20.72 10.05 -20.48
C HIS A 32 -20.89 11.08 -19.35
N SER A 33 -21.75 12.09 -19.55
CA SER A 33 -21.88 13.24 -18.64
C SER A 33 -22.07 12.83 -17.18
N GLY A 34 -22.93 11.85 -16.88
CA GLY A 34 -23.15 11.42 -15.50
C GLY A 34 -21.92 10.81 -14.82
N LYS A 35 -21.08 10.08 -15.56
CA LYS A 35 -19.82 9.54 -15.03
C LYS A 35 -18.76 10.63 -14.93
N TYR A 36 -18.72 11.54 -15.91
CA TYR A 36 -17.84 12.70 -15.87
C TYR A 36 -18.12 13.61 -14.67
N ASP A 37 -19.39 13.94 -14.41
CA ASP A 37 -19.79 14.81 -13.30
C ASP A 37 -19.38 14.22 -11.95
N SER A 38 -19.63 12.91 -11.73
CA SER A 38 -19.13 12.21 -10.54
C SER A 38 -17.60 12.18 -10.47
N TYR A 39 -16.93 11.94 -11.59
CA TYR A 39 -15.47 11.81 -11.62
C TYR A 39 -14.76 13.14 -11.34
N MET A 40 -15.32 14.24 -11.83
CA MET A 40 -14.86 15.60 -11.52
C MET A 40 -15.06 15.99 -10.05
N ASN A 41 -15.83 15.21 -9.30
CA ASN A 41 -15.98 15.31 -7.86
C ASN A 41 -15.04 14.37 -7.09
N SER A 42 -14.02 13.82 -7.75
CA SER A 42 -12.96 12.99 -7.16
C SER A 42 -11.61 13.70 -7.14
N GLY A 43 -10.63 13.13 -6.44
CA GLY A 43 -9.29 13.72 -6.33
C GLY A 43 -8.37 13.48 -7.54
N HIS A 44 -8.73 12.58 -8.44
CA HIS A 44 -7.89 12.23 -9.60
C HIS A 44 -7.69 13.38 -10.60
N PRO A 45 -8.75 14.11 -11.01
CA PRO A 45 -8.62 15.28 -11.88
C PRO A 45 -7.71 16.38 -11.36
N TYR A 46 -7.51 16.45 -10.04
CA TYR A 46 -6.80 17.53 -9.35
C TYR A 46 -5.48 17.08 -8.71
N LYS A 47 -4.88 15.98 -9.20
CA LYS A 47 -3.53 15.56 -8.75
C LYS A 47 -2.47 16.60 -9.09
N ILE A 48 -2.67 17.33 -10.18
CA ILE A 48 -1.94 18.53 -10.55
C ILE A 48 -2.86 19.46 -11.33
N THR A 49 -2.78 20.77 -11.05
CA THR A 49 -3.61 21.80 -11.67
C THR A 49 -2.72 22.91 -12.22
N HIS A 50 -2.80 23.20 -13.51
CA HIS A 50 -2.06 24.29 -14.16
C HIS A 50 -2.69 25.63 -13.80
N THR A 51 -1.94 26.49 -13.11
CA THR A 51 -2.41 27.82 -12.71
C THR A 51 -1.81 28.92 -13.57
N ALA A 52 -0.67 28.65 -14.23
CA ALA A 52 -0.04 29.57 -15.19
C ALA A 52 0.19 31.00 -14.65
N GLY A 53 0.47 31.13 -13.35
CA GLY A 53 0.68 32.43 -12.71
C GLY A 53 -0.60 33.16 -12.28
N GLU A 54 -1.78 32.59 -12.54
CA GLU A 54 -3.07 33.19 -12.25
C GLU A 54 -3.64 32.70 -10.91
N VAL A 55 -4.43 33.56 -10.25
CA VAL A 55 -5.18 33.17 -9.05
C VAL A 55 -6.29 32.19 -9.47
N PRO A 56 -6.30 30.95 -8.97
CA PRO A 56 -7.35 30.00 -9.30
C PRO A 56 -8.73 30.52 -8.87
N GLY A 57 -9.77 30.18 -9.62
CA GLY A 57 -11.15 30.46 -9.23
C GLY A 57 -11.55 29.67 -7.98
N ASP A 58 -12.50 30.18 -7.21
CA ASP A 58 -13.02 29.53 -6.00
C ASP A 58 -13.64 28.15 -6.28
N ASP A 59 -14.00 27.86 -7.52
CA ASP A 59 -14.57 26.60 -8.01
C ASP A 59 -13.55 25.66 -8.66
N THR A 60 -12.25 26.01 -8.63
CA THR A 60 -11.19 25.18 -9.23
C THR A 60 -11.11 23.80 -8.57
N TRP A 61 -11.31 23.74 -7.25
CA TRP A 61 -11.42 22.48 -6.51
C TRP A 61 -12.80 22.39 -5.86
N PRO A 62 -13.53 21.27 -6.04
CA PRO A 62 -14.95 21.19 -5.68
C PRO A 62 -15.23 21.17 -4.17
N HIS A 63 -14.22 20.84 -3.35
CA HIS A 63 -14.41 20.58 -1.92
C HIS A 63 -13.49 21.37 -1.00
N THR A 64 -12.60 22.17 -1.57
CA THR A 64 -11.51 22.81 -0.82
C THR A 64 -11.30 24.22 -1.37
N PRO A 65 -10.98 25.18 -0.50
CA PRO A 65 -10.66 26.52 -0.96
C PRO A 65 -9.34 26.52 -1.75
N VAL A 66 -9.12 27.61 -2.47
CA VAL A 66 -7.80 27.95 -3.03
C VAL A 66 -6.78 27.94 -1.88
N PRO A 67 -5.66 27.19 -1.99
CA PRO A 67 -4.73 27.05 -0.88
C PRO A 67 -3.97 28.35 -0.66
N PRO A 68 -3.59 28.66 0.60
CA PRO A 68 -2.66 29.76 0.85
C PRO A 68 -1.30 29.44 0.20
N LEU A 69 -0.55 30.48 -0.17
CA LEU A 69 0.81 30.34 -0.68
C LEU A 69 1.84 30.42 0.46
N PRO A 70 2.96 29.69 0.39
CA PRO A 70 3.97 29.71 1.43
C PRO A 70 4.79 31.01 1.38
N SER A 71 5.51 31.28 2.48
CA SER A 71 6.68 32.15 2.46
C SER A 71 7.92 31.29 2.23
N VAL A 72 8.76 31.66 1.26
CA VAL A 72 9.98 30.95 0.89
C VAL A 72 11.14 31.95 0.88
N PHE A 73 12.24 31.62 1.58
CA PHE A 73 13.37 32.53 1.79
C PHE A 73 12.96 33.93 2.29
N ASP A 74 12.09 33.98 3.30
CA ASP A 74 11.49 35.19 3.88
C ASP A 74 10.63 36.04 2.91
N ASN A 75 10.32 35.52 1.70
CA ASN A 75 9.45 36.18 0.73
C ASN A 75 8.12 35.43 0.62
N GLN A 76 7.02 36.15 0.84
CA GLN A 76 5.68 35.61 0.58
C GLN A 76 5.52 35.41 -0.93
N LEU A 77 5.20 34.18 -1.35
CA LEU A 77 4.90 33.90 -2.76
C LEU A 77 3.58 34.54 -3.17
N GLU A 78 3.56 34.99 -4.42
CA GLU A 78 2.36 35.44 -5.12
C GLU A 78 1.97 34.41 -6.20
N TRP A 79 0.73 34.43 -6.65
CA TRP A 79 0.27 33.47 -7.68
C TRP A 79 1.07 33.57 -8.97
N SER A 80 1.62 34.75 -9.30
CA SER A 80 2.52 34.95 -10.44
C SER A 80 3.79 34.10 -10.39
N ASP A 81 4.16 33.60 -9.21
CA ASP A 81 5.35 32.76 -8.99
C ASP A 81 5.04 31.26 -9.14
N VAL A 82 3.78 30.88 -9.34
CA VAL A 82 3.31 29.49 -9.34
C VAL A 82 2.87 29.06 -10.74
N GLU A 83 3.51 28.03 -11.29
CA GLU A 83 3.09 27.40 -12.55
C GLU A 83 2.01 26.34 -12.32
N TYR A 84 2.19 25.49 -11.30
CA TYR A 84 1.28 24.40 -10.97
C TYR A 84 1.05 24.27 -9.47
N VAL A 85 -0.14 23.78 -9.12
CA VAL A 85 -0.45 23.26 -7.78
C VAL A 85 -0.52 21.75 -7.85
N ILE A 86 0.18 21.06 -6.95
CA ILE A 86 0.11 19.60 -6.79
C ILE A 86 -0.89 19.29 -5.67
N GLY A 87 -2.00 18.63 -6.01
CA GLY A 87 -3.04 18.22 -5.07
C GLY A 87 -4.08 19.31 -4.79
N ASN A 88 -4.27 19.64 -3.51
CA ASN A 88 -5.32 20.51 -2.98
C ASN A 88 -6.75 19.93 -3.01
N PHE A 89 -6.98 18.65 -3.31
CA PHE A 89 -8.33 18.07 -3.24
C PHE A 89 -8.77 17.64 -1.83
N TYR A 90 -7.87 17.10 -1.00
CA TYR A 90 -8.21 16.59 0.34
C TYR A 90 -7.07 16.69 1.35
N TRP A 91 -5.89 16.14 1.02
CA TRP A 91 -4.81 16.00 2.01
C TRP A 91 -3.89 17.21 2.12
N LYS A 92 -3.29 17.61 0.99
CA LYS A 92 -2.22 18.61 0.96
C LYS A 92 -2.15 19.35 -0.37
N ALA A 93 -1.58 20.55 -0.34
CA ALA A 93 -1.19 21.32 -1.51
C ALA A 93 0.33 21.59 -1.49
N ARG A 94 0.95 21.54 -2.67
CA ARG A 94 2.34 21.95 -2.92
C ARG A 94 2.39 22.73 -4.22
N PHE A 95 3.48 23.43 -4.46
CA PHE A 95 3.57 24.43 -5.52
C PHE A 95 4.80 24.18 -6.39
N ILE A 96 4.64 24.38 -7.69
CA ILE A 96 5.72 24.34 -8.68
C ILE A 96 5.95 25.76 -9.18
N ASP A 97 7.20 26.17 -9.25
CA ASP A 97 7.62 27.47 -9.74
C ASP A 97 7.53 27.60 -11.27
N ARG A 98 7.92 28.78 -11.77
CA ARG A 98 7.89 29.15 -13.19
C ARG A 98 8.90 28.42 -14.06
N ASP A 99 9.90 27.78 -13.47
CA ASP A 99 10.92 26.99 -14.15
C ASP A 99 10.62 25.47 -14.08
N GLY A 100 9.51 25.10 -13.42
CA GLY A 100 9.02 23.73 -13.33
C GLY A 100 9.47 22.97 -12.08
N TYR A 101 10.15 23.61 -11.12
CA TYR A 101 10.65 22.97 -9.92
C TYR A 101 9.68 23.13 -8.74
N ILE A 102 9.62 22.11 -7.88
CA ILE A 102 8.78 22.14 -6.68
C ILE A 102 9.42 23.09 -5.65
N TYR A 103 8.63 23.98 -5.06
CA TYR A 103 9.08 24.81 -3.95
C TYR A 103 9.41 23.96 -2.71
N THR A 104 10.68 24.02 -2.33
CA THR A 104 11.28 23.32 -1.17
C THR A 104 11.80 24.30 -0.12
N GLY A 105 12.23 25.48 -0.55
CA GLY A 105 12.72 26.56 0.30
C GLY A 105 13.99 26.22 1.07
N SER A 106 14.26 26.99 2.12
CA SER A 106 15.35 26.73 3.07
C SER A 106 15.08 25.50 3.93
N GLU A 107 16.09 25.04 4.67
CA GLU A 107 15.98 23.95 5.67
C GLU A 107 14.88 24.16 6.72
N THR A 108 14.43 25.41 6.91
CA THR A 108 13.39 25.78 7.88
C THR A 108 12.09 26.22 7.24
N ASP A 109 12.05 26.36 5.91
CA ASP A 109 10.85 26.81 5.22
C ASP A 109 9.80 25.69 5.22
N LEU A 110 8.54 26.11 5.29
CA LEU A 110 7.40 25.21 5.28
C LEU A 110 6.62 25.44 3.98
N THR A 111 6.70 24.46 3.08
CA THR A 111 6.27 24.62 1.67
C THR A 111 5.11 23.71 1.28
N GLN A 112 4.63 22.87 2.21
CA GLN A 112 3.44 22.06 2.02
C GLN A 112 2.33 22.53 2.97
N TRP A 113 1.15 22.80 2.40
CA TRP A 113 -0.06 23.09 3.15
C TRP A 113 -0.84 21.82 3.41
N ASN A 114 -1.13 21.50 4.66
CA ASN A 114 -2.00 20.39 5.04
C ASN A 114 -3.42 20.91 5.23
N LEU A 115 -4.37 20.41 4.43
CA LEU A 115 -5.72 20.99 4.37
C LEU A 115 -6.53 20.69 5.63
N HIS A 116 -6.36 19.51 6.23
CA HIS A 116 -7.16 19.10 7.38
C HIS A 116 -6.76 19.80 8.68
N THR A 117 -5.46 20.00 8.89
CA THR A 117 -4.95 20.67 10.10
C THR A 117 -4.78 22.17 9.92
N GLU A 118 -4.87 22.68 8.68
CA GLU A 118 -4.57 24.07 8.33
C GLU A 118 -3.17 24.50 8.77
N GLU A 119 -2.20 23.61 8.60
CA GLU A 119 -0.81 23.82 9.01
C GLU A 119 0.15 23.70 7.84
N TRP A 120 1.21 24.50 7.92
CA TRP A 120 2.36 24.39 7.05
C TRP A 120 3.37 23.36 7.59
N VAL A 121 3.90 22.53 6.71
CA VAL A 121 5.01 21.62 7.01
C VAL A 121 6.09 21.72 5.93
N GLY A 122 7.34 21.39 6.29
CA GLY A 122 8.42 21.31 5.32
C GLY A 122 8.22 20.15 4.35
N TYR A 123 8.56 20.36 3.07
CA TYR A 123 8.63 19.30 2.08
C TYR A 123 9.95 19.40 1.33
N HIS A 124 10.81 18.39 1.51
CA HIS A 124 12.16 18.39 0.92
C HIS A 124 12.92 19.70 1.23
N ALA A 125 12.75 20.23 2.44
CA ALA A 125 13.33 21.50 2.86
C ALA A 125 14.84 21.54 2.58
N GLY A 126 15.31 22.59 1.91
CA GLY A 126 16.72 22.74 1.52
C GLY A 126 17.14 22.09 0.20
N ASP A 127 16.33 21.21 -0.40
CA ASP A 127 16.64 20.64 -1.72
C ASP A 127 16.62 21.75 -2.78
N VAL A 128 17.66 21.84 -3.61
CA VAL A 128 17.75 22.80 -4.71
C VAL A 128 17.18 22.17 -5.97
N ASP A 129 16.38 22.94 -6.72
CA ASP A 129 15.84 22.55 -8.03
C ASP A 129 15.17 21.16 -8.00
N LYS A 130 14.30 20.91 -7.03
CA LYS A 130 13.59 19.64 -6.88
C LYS A 130 12.64 19.42 -8.07
N PRO A 131 12.93 18.49 -8.99
CA PRO A 131 12.06 18.31 -10.17
C PRO A 131 10.73 17.68 -9.79
N PHE A 132 9.71 17.95 -10.61
CA PHE A 132 8.47 17.19 -10.64
C PHE A 132 8.60 15.99 -11.57
N ASP A 133 8.84 14.83 -10.98
CA ASP A 133 8.99 13.52 -11.64
C ASP A 133 7.79 12.59 -11.41
N CYS A 134 6.71 13.10 -10.83
CA CYS A 134 5.52 12.34 -10.47
C CYS A 134 4.47 12.26 -11.60
N GLY A 135 4.81 12.76 -12.80
CA GLY A 135 3.89 12.85 -13.94
C GLY A 135 3.23 11.53 -14.30
N ARG A 136 3.96 10.40 -14.23
CA ARG A 136 3.45 9.05 -14.51
C ARG A 136 2.14 8.73 -13.78
N CYS A 137 1.97 9.19 -12.54
CA CYS A 137 0.81 8.85 -11.70
C CYS A 137 -0.11 10.05 -11.45
N HIS A 138 0.28 11.25 -11.87
CA HIS A 138 -0.44 12.50 -11.57
C HIS A 138 -1.02 13.17 -12.83
N THR A 139 -0.82 12.59 -14.01
CA THR A 139 -1.22 13.18 -15.31
C THR A 139 -1.83 12.12 -16.23
N THR A 140 -2.36 12.55 -17.38
CA THR A 140 -2.95 11.68 -18.41
C THR A 140 -2.12 11.68 -19.67
N GLY A 141 -1.85 10.50 -20.23
CA GLY A 141 -1.02 10.36 -21.44
C GLY A 141 0.44 10.76 -21.20
N TYR A 142 0.99 10.34 -20.06
CA TYR A 142 2.36 10.63 -19.68
C TYR A 142 3.37 9.93 -20.58
N GLU A 143 4.34 10.70 -21.06
CA GLU A 143 5.52 10.23 -21.80
C GLU A 143 6.78 10.63 -21.03
N ALA A 144 7.68 9.67 -20.79
CA ALA A 144 8.89 9.91 -19.98
C ALA A 144 9.90 10.85 -20.64
N SER A 145 9.80 11.06 -21.96
CA SER A 145 10.72 11.92 -22.70
C SER A 145 10.25 13.38 -22.73
N GLY A 146 11.20 14.30 -22.65
CA GLY A 146 10.94 15.73 -22.81
C GLY A 146 10.54 16.40 -21.50
N HIS A 147 9.98 17.60 -21.64
CA HIS A 147 9.65 18.49 -20.53
C HIS A 147 8.35 19.22 -20.84
N GLN A 148 7.35 19.07 -19.99
CA GLN A 148 6.07 19.72 -20.18
C GLN A 148 6.26 21.24 -20.22
N LEU A 149 5.62 21.90 -21.19
CA LEU A 149 5.79 23.34 -21.47
C LEU A 149 7.24 23.78 -21.79
N GLY A 150 8.17 22.83 -21.97
CA GLY A 150 9.60 23.12 -22.11
C GLY A 150 10.31 23.53 -20.82
N LEU A 151 9.69 23.29 -19.66
CA LEU A 151 10.24 23.64 -18.34
C LEU A 151 11.08 22.48 -17.78
N GLU A 152 12.38 22.69 -17.57
CA GLU A 152 13.32 21.62 -17.19
C GLU A 152 12.93 20.89 -15.92
N GLY A 153 12.30 21.56 -14.96
CA GLY A 153 11.85 20.95 -13.71
C GLY A 153 10.68 19.97 -13.88
N LEU A 154 9.92 20.03 -14.99
CA LEU A 154 8.84 19.10 -15.30
C LEU A 154 9.38 17.92 -16.10
N ILE A 155 9.49 16.74 -15.48
CA ILE A 155 10.09 15.56 -16.12
C ILE A 155 9.04 14.79 -16.92
N GLY A 156 9.23 14.75 -18.24
CA GLY A 156 8.29 14.15 -19.19
C GLY A 156 7.23 15.13 -19.70
N THR A 157 6.34 14.65 -20.54
CA THR A 157 5.20 15.41 -21.11
C THR A 157 3.91 14.66 -20.90
N TRP A 158 2.76 15.34 -20.96
CA TRP A 158 1.45 14.71 -20.83
C TRP A 158 0.37 15.39 -21.67
N ALA A 159 -0.70 14.66 -21.96
CA ALA A 159 -1.83 15.13 -22.74
C ALA A 159 -2.82 15.99 -21.94
N GLN A 160 -3.06 15.64 -20.66
CA GLN A 160 -3.90 16.45 -19.75
C GLN A 160 -3.34 16.47 -18.33
N ASP A 161 -3.52 17.60 -17.65
CA ASP A 161 -3.23 17.75 -16.23
C ASP A 161 -4.20 16.91 -15.39
N GLY A 162 -3.68 16.26 -14.34
CA GLY A 162 -4.44 15.34 -13.52
C GLY A 162 -4.67 13.98 -14.18
N VAL A 163 -5.16 13.04 -13.38
CA VAL A 163 -5.57 11.71 -13.85
C VAL A 163 -7.00 11.83 -14.38
N ARG A 164 -7.15 11.89 -15.71
CA ARG A 164 -8.39 12.08 -16.46
C ARG A 164 -8.88 10.76 -17.03
N CYS A 165 -10.03 10.77 -17.72
CA CYS A 165 -10.69 9.56 -18.22
C CYS A 165 -9.74 8.65 -19.03
N GLU A 166 -8.94 9.24 -19.91
CA GLU A 166 -8.03 8.52 -20.79
C GLU A 166 -6.76 8.01 -20.09
N ALA A 167 -6.55 8.35 -18.81
CA ALA A 167 -5.45 7.76 -18.04
C ALA A 167 -5.73 6.28 -17.76
N CYS A 168 -6.98 5.92 -17.45
CA CYS A 168 -7.39 4.55 -17.13
C CYS A 168 -8.04 3.84 -18.33
N HIS A 169 -8.66 4.57 -19.25
CA HIS A 169 -9.24 3.97 -20.46
C HIS A 169 -8.24 3.92 -21.63
N GLY A 170 -7.24 4.78 -21.65
CA GLY A 170 -6.35 4.98 -22.80
C GLY A 170 -6.92 5.98 -23.82
N PRO A 171 -6.19 6.23 -24.92
CA PRO A 171 -6.58 7.20 -25.95
C PRO A 171 -7.96 6.92 -26.57
N GLY A 172 -8.83 7.93 -26.62
CA GLY A 172 -10.25 7.79 -26.97
C GLY A 172 -10.60 8.04 -28.43
N SER A 173 -9.66 8.46 -29.28
CA SER A 173 -9.94 8.89 -30.67
C SER A 173 -10.72 7.88 -31.53
N GLU A 174 -10.40 6.59 -31.45
CA GLU A 174 -11.16 5.55 -32.18
C GLU A 174 -12.53 5.29 -31.57
N HIS A 175 -12.64 5.33 -30.25
CA HIS A 175 -13.92 5.17 -29.54
C HIS A 175 -14.92 6.28 -29.89
N ILE A 176 -14.45 7.52 -29.96
CA ILE A 176 -15.29 8.64 -30.40
C ILE A 176 -15.76 8.46 -31.84
N ALA A 177 -14.87 8.03 -32.73
CA ALA A 177 -15.22 7.80 -34.13
C ALA A 177 -16.16 6.59 -34.32
N ASN A 178 -16.05 5.58 -33.46
CA ASN A 178 -16.85 4.38 -33.45
C ASN A 178 -17.17 3.90 -32.02
N PRO A 179 -18.32 4.30 -31.46
CA PRO A 179 -18.71 3.96 -30.07
C PRO A 179 -18.90 2.48 -29.77
N GLN A 180 -18.74 1.59 -30.75
CA GLN A 180 -18.75 0.13 -30.55
C GLN A 180 -17.36 -0.44 -30.17
N THR A 181 -16.30 0.37 -30.28
CA THR A 181 -14.96 0.00 -29.82
C THR A 181 -14.79 0.38 -28.35
N HIS A 182 -13.80 -0.20 -27.67
CA HIS A 182 -13.40 0.23 -26.34
C HIS A 182 -11.98 0.80 -26.41
N PRO A 183 -11.70 1.92 -25.75
CA PRO A 183 -10.33 2.36 -25.54
C PRO A 183 -9.50 1.26 -24.86
N GLU A 184 -8.22 1.17 -25.22
CA GLU A 184 -7.26 0.19 -24.69
C GLU A 184 -5.97 0.92 -24.26
N ASN A 185 -5.09 0.22 -23.55
CA ASN A 185 -3.79 0.75 -23.07
C ASN A 185 -3.92 1.89 -22.02
N GLY A 186 -5.02 1.89 -21.27
CA GLY A 186 -5.10 2.65 -20.03
C GLY A 186 -4.37 1.98 -18.87
N LYS A 187 -4.20 2.75 -17.79
CA LYS A 187 -3.57 2.31 -16.55
C LYS A 187 -4.53 1.52 -15.66
N ASP A 188 -3.98 0.52 -14.99
CA ASP A 188 -4.65 -0.14 -13.87
C ASP A 188 -4.44 0.65 -12.56
N CYS A 189 -5.16 0.30 -11.50
CA CYS A 189 -5.07 1.03 -10.23
C CYS A 189 -3.67 0.93 -9.61
N ASP A 190 -3.07 -0.25 -9.68
CA ASP A 190 -1.76 -0.58 -9.13
C ASP A 190 -0.59 0.00 -9.94
N ASP A 191 -0.81 0.52 -11.15
CA ASP A 191 0.20 1.32 -11.86
C ASP A 191 0.59 2.62 -11.12
N CYS A 192 -0.30 3.09 -10.23
CA CYS A 192 -0.14 4.35 -9.49
C CYS A 192 -0.24 4.19 -7.97
N HIS A 193 -0.94 3.14 -7.49
CA HIS A 193 -1.19 2.89 -6.08
C HIS A 193 -0.24 1.86 -5.45
N TYR A 194 1.02 1.91 -5.86
CA TYR A 194 2.13 1.13 -5.32
C TYR A 194 3.37 2.02 -5.04
N ARG A 195 4.39 1.45 -4.40
CA ARG A 195 5.60 2.17 -3.97
C ARG A 195 6.90 1.46 -4.28
N ASP A 196 6.90 0.15 -4.24
CA ASP A 196 8.07 -0.69 -4.34
C ASP A 196 7.88 -1.64 -5.52
N ASP A 197 8.86 -1.70 -6.42
CA ASP A 197 8.74 -2.53 -7.62
C ASP A 197 8.75 -4.04 -7.31
N GLU A 198 9.17 -4.44 -6.10
CA GLU A 198 9.01 -5.81 -5.59
C GLU A 198 7.70 -5.99 -4.79
N PHE A 199 6.81 -5.00 -4.86
CA PHE A 199 5.53 -4.91 -4.15
C PHE A 199 5.64 -4.95 -2.62
N ARG A 200 6.85 -4.83 -2.04
CA ARG A 200 7.04 -4.83 -0.59
C ARG A 200 6.43 -3.56 0.02
N MET A 201 5.79 -3.69 1.17
CA MET A 201 5.11 -2.59 1.86
C MET A 201 6.08 -1.72 2.66
N PRO A 202 6.50 -0.53 2.16
CA PRO A 202 7.52 0.24 2.84
C PRO A 202 6.93 0.91 4.09
N TRP A 203 7.72 0.98 5.16
CA TRP A 203 7.28 1.52 6.43
C TRP A 203 8.27 2.54 6.96
N LYS A 204 7.82 3.73 7.37
CA LYS A 204 8.72 4.77 7.85
C LYS A 204 8.04 5.73 8.81
N GLY A 205 8.66 5.91 9.97
CA GLY A 205 8.26 6.92 10.95
C GLY A 205 6.93 6.57 11.61
N GLY A 206 6.68 5.29 11.90
CA GLY A 206 5.47 4.86 12.59
C GLY A 206 4.29 4.55 11.67
N PHE A 207 4.44 4.59 10.33
CA PHE A 207 3.32 4.47 9.38
C PHE A 207 3.73 3.86 8.04
N GLY A 208 2.74 3.29 7.35
CA GLY A 208 2.80 2.99 5.92
C GLY A 208 2.91 4.26 5.07
N ARG A 209 3.26 4.10 3.79
CA ARG A 209 3.53 5.20 2.87
C ARG A 209 2.31 5.47 1.99
N HIS A 210 2.02 6.73 1.67
CA HIS A 210 0.91 7.05 0.75
C HIS A 210 1.01 6.33 -0.60
N HIS A 211 -0.11 5.98 -1.23
CA HIS A 211 -0.15 5.21 -2.49
C HIS A 211 0.37 3.76 -2.36
N GLN A 212 0.12 3.11 -1.23
CA GLN A 212 0.53 1.72 -0.96
C GLN A 212 -0.68 0.76 -0.93
N GLN A 213 -1.89 1.25 -1.18
CA GLN A 213 -3.11 0.45 -1.00
C GLN A 213 -3.15 -0.82 -1.87
N ALA A 214 -2.51 -0.82 -3.04
CA ALA A 214 -2.40 -2.03 -3.86
C ALA A 214 -1.48 -3.07 -3.20
N GLU A 215 -0.36 -2.65 -2.62
CA GLU A 215 0.56 -3.54 -1.89
C GLU A 215 -0.13 -4.11 -0.63
N ASP A 216 -0.85 -3.27 0.12
CA ASP A 216 -1.65 -3.69 1.27
C ASP A 216 -2.66 -4.79 0.89
N LEU A 217 -3.44 -4.57 -0.19
CA LEU A 217 -4.44 -5.50 -0.67
C LEU A 217 -3.80 -6.80 -1.20
N SER A 218 -2.71 -6.69 -1.97
CA SER A 218 -1.99 -7.82 -2.56
C SER A 218 -1.39 -8.77 -1.51
N HIS A 219 -1.14 -8.26 -0.30
CA HIS A 219 -0.65 -9.02 0.85
C HIS A 219 -1.75 -9.26 1.88
N SER A 220 -3.01 -9.22 1.48
CA SER A 220 -4.13 -9.54 2.35
C SER A 220 -4.76 -10.87 1.93
N PRO A 221 -5.60 -11.48 2.79
CA PRO A 221 -6.48 -12.58 2.39
C PRO A 221 -7.42 -12.21 1.23
N HIS A 222 -7.58 -10.93 0.91
CA HIS A 222 -8.39 -10.41 -0.19
C HIS A 222 -7.57 -10.08 -1.46
N SER A 223 -6.33 -10.56 -1.55
CA SER A 223 -5.42 -10.35 -2.69
C SER A 223 -5.96 -10.81 -4.05
N PHE A 224 -7.02 -11.60 -4.08
CA PHE A 224 -7.69 -12.06 -5.29
C PHE A 224 -8.78 -11.10 -5.79
N PHE A 225 -9.08 -10.01 -5.07
CA PHE A 225 -10.03 -8.99 -5.50
C PHE A 225 -9.34 -7.84 -6.21
N ASP A 226 -10.00 -7.31 -7.25
CA ASP A 226 -9.65 -6.03 -7.85
C ASP A 226 -10.17 -4.88 -6.98
N CYS A 227 -9.55 -3.70 -7.07
CA CYS A 227 -10.01 -2.50 -6.34
C CYS A 227 -11.48 -2.17 -6.65
N SER A 228 -11.90 -2.37 -7.90
CA SER A 228 -13.28 -2.13 -8.36
C SER A 228 -14.31 -3.14 -7.84
N THR A 229 -13.87 -4.18 -7.13
CA THR A 229 -14.79 -5.08 -6.41
C THR A 229 -15.53 -4.33 -5.31
N CYS A 230 -14.84 -3.43 -4.62
CA CYS A 230 -15.36 -2.68 -3.48
C CYS A 230 -15.60 -1.20 -3.79
N HIS A 231 -14.93 -0.66 -4.81
CA HIS A 231 -14.95 0.76 -5.14
C HIS A 231 -15.61 1.04 -6.49
N GLU A 232 -16.42 2.10 -6.55
CA GLU A 232 -16.83 2.71 -7.82
C GLU A 232 -15.71 3.65 -8.28
N PRO A 233 -14.97 3.33 -9.35
CA PRO A 233 -13.76 4.07 -9.75
C PRO A 233 -14.05 5.50 -10.22
N HIS A 234 -15.31 5.82 -10.52
CA HIS A 234 -15.72 7.16 -10.96
C HIS A 234 -16.16 8.09 -9.83
N ARG A 235 -16.16 7.62 -8.57
CA ARG A 235 -16.72 8.37 -7.44
C ARG A 235 -15.73 8.45 -6.30
N SER A 236 -15.82 9.56 -5.56
CA SER A 236 -14.98 9.75 -4.39
C SER A 236 -15.44 8.87 -3.23
N VAL A 237 -14.49 8.16 -2.60
CA VAL A 237 -14.71 7.52 -1.29
C VAL A 237 -14.68 8.54 -0.14
N LEU A 238 -14.21 9.76 -0.43
CA LEU A 238 -14.26 10.92 0.45
C LEU A 238 -15.55 11.68 0.17
N TYR A 239 -16.03 12.46 1.15
CA TYR A 239 -17.21 13.33 1.01
C TYR A 239 -18.56 12.62 0.79
N ASN A 240 -18.64 11.31 1.06
CA ASN A 240 -19.87 10.52 0.95
C ASN A 240 -20.50 10.56 -0.46
N ASP A 241 -19.67 10.46 -1.50
CA ASP A 241 -20.07 10.57 -2.90
C ASP A 241 -20.37 9.21 -3.56
N GLY A 242 -20.60 8.16 -2.75
CA GLY A 242 -20.88 6.81 -3.25
C GLY A 242 -19.70 6.13 -3.95
N GLY A 243 -18.47 6.45 -3.56
CA GLY A 243 -17.27 5.72 -3.97
C GLY A 243 -17.22 4.28 -3.43
N ILE A 244 -17.99 3.99 -2.37
CA ILE A 244 -18.37 2.63 -1.97
C ILE A 244 -19.82 2.44 -2.45
N PRO A 245 -20.12 1.44 -3.30
CA PRO A 245 -21.48 1.17 -3.75
C PRO A 245 -22.43 0.87 -2.58
N ASP A 246 -23.66 1.40 -2.62
CA ASP A 246 -24.66 1.21 -1.55
C ASP A 246 -25.04 -0.26 -1.32
N ASP A 247 -24.85 -1.12 -2.32
CA ASP A 247 -25.11 -2.55 -2.26
C ASP A 247 -23.88 -3.37 -1.81
N PHE A 248 -22.75 -2.72 -1.54
CA PHE A 248 -21.55 -3.34 -1.01
C PHE A 248 -21.37 -3.08 0.49
N SER A 249 -21.21 -4.15 1.25
CA SER A 249 -20.76 -4.14 2.65
C SER A 249 -19.92 -5.38 2.92
N CYS A 250 -19.03 -5.31 3.91
CA CYS A 250 -18.29 -6.47 4.43
C CYS A 250 -19.24 -7.61 4.82
N SER A 251 -20.38 -7.26 5.41
CA SER A 251 -21.44 -8.17 5.84
C SER A 251 -22.00 -9.02 4.71
N ASN A 252 -22.00 -8.54 3.46
CA ASN A 252 -22.50 -9.30 2.31
C ASN A 252 -21.77 -10.64 2.11
N CYS A 253 -20.54 -10.77 2.61
CA CYS A 253 -19.73 -11.99 2.51
C CYS A 253 -19.37 -12.58 3.88
N HIS A 254 -19.29 -11.76 4.93
CA HIS A 254 -18.88 -12.20 6.27
C HIS A 254 -20.05 -12.51 7.21
N GLU A 255 -21.28 -12.10 6.89
CA GLU A 255 -22.50 -12.43 7.66
C GLU A 255 -23.39 -13.38 6.84
N GLY A 256 -23.62 -14.61 7.33
CA GLY A 256 -24.58 -15.52 6.68
C GLY A 256 -24.24 -17.02 6.66
N ASP A 257 -23.15 -17.45 7.28
CA ASP A 257 -22.91 -18.87 7.52
C ASP A 257 -22.88 -19.14 9.02
N GLU A 258 -23.87 -19.87 9.53
CA GLU A 258 -23.94 -20.30 10.93
C GLU A 258 -22.69 -21.12 11.33
N ASP A 259 -21.96 -21.64 10.32
CA ASP A 259 -20.72 -22.40 10.47
C ASP A 259 -19.43 -21.54 10.53
N ASN A 260 -19.49 -20.22 10.23
CA ASN A 260 -18.32 -19.34 10.22
C ASN A 260 -18.10 -18.55 11.53
N GLY A 261 -19.02 -18.67 12.49
CA GLY A 261 -18.80 -18.17 13.86
C GLY A 261 -18.50 -16.67 13.96
N PHE A 262 -19.18 -15.82 13.18
CA PHE A 262 -19.02 -14.36 13.26
C PHE A 262 -20.10 -13.74 14.16
N TYR A 263 -19.69 -13.24 15.32
CA TYR A 263 -20.50 -12.56 16.32
C TYR A 263 -19.97 -11.13 16.51
N VAL A 264 -20.87 -10.15 16.52
CA VAL A 264 -20.56 -8.78 16.95
C VAL A 264 -21.12 -8.65 18.36
N ILE A 265 -20.23 -8.46 19.35
CA ILE A 265 -20.64 -8.25 20.73
C ILE A 265 -21.52 -6.99 20.83
N ASP A 266 -22.49 -6.97 21.75
CA ASP A 266 -23.43 -5.85 21.90
C ASP A 266 -22.70 -4.51 22.13
N GLU A 267 -21.54 -4.54 22.81
CA GLU A 267 -20.70 -3.36 23.04
C GLU A 267 -20.11 -2.76 21.74
N MET A 268 -20.09 -3.53 20.64
CA MET A 268 -19.57 -3.15 19.33
C MET A 268 -20.65 -2.95 18.26
N GLU A 269 -21.94 -3.00 18.62
CA GLU A 269 -23.07 -2.88 17.68
C GLU A 269 -23.02 -1.57 16.83
N ASN A 270 -22.35 -0.54 17.33
CA ASN A 270 -22.22 0.76 16.65
C ASN A 270 -20.83 1.03 16.07
N VAL A 271 -19.96 0.02 15.97
CA VAL A 271 -18.63 0.13 15.40
C VAL A 271 -18.63 -0.45 13.99
N GLU A 272 -18.25 0.36 12.99
CA GLU A 272 -18.14 -0.12 11.60
C GLU A 272 -16.92 -1.04 11.44
N CYS A 273 -17.02 -2.09 10.62
CA CYS A 273 -15.93 -3.06 10.37
C CYS A 273 -14.60 -2.37 10.02
N ILE A 274 -14.67 -1.32 9.18
CA ILE A 274 -13.49 -0.58 8.72
C ILE A 274 -12.74 0.15 9.84
N SER A 275 -13.40 0.39 11.00
CA SER A 275 -12.79 1.07 12.15
C SER A 275 -11.62 0.28 12.73
N CYS A 276 -11.72 -1.04 12.72
CA CYS A 276 -10.69 -1.95 13.22
C CYS A 276 -9.92 -2.63 12.09
N HIS A 277 -10.61 -3.03 11.01
CA HIS A 277 -10.03 -3.82 9.93
C HIS A 277 -9.36 -2.97 8.84
N MET A 278 -9.69 -1.67 8.74
CA MET A 278 -9.03 -0.73 7.82
C MET A 278 -8.55 0.52 8.57
N PRO A 279 -7.74 0.36 9.64
CA PRO A 279 -7.33 1.50 10.45
C PRO A 279 -6.46 2.45 9.62
N LYS A 280 -6.45 3.73 10.01
CA LYS A 280 -5.64 4.75 9.32
C LYS A 280 -4.16 4.60 9.64
N MET A 281 -3.50 3.60 9.08
CA MET A 281 -2.10 3.27 9.32
C MET A 281 -1.12 3.87 8.31
N THR A 282 -1.62 4.58 7.29
CA THR A 282 -0.80 5.15 6.22
C THR A 282 -0.79 6.66 6.28
N LYS A 283 0.41 7.25 6.22
CA LYS A 283 0.60 8.70 6.25
C LYS A 283 0.78 9.27 4.84
N ASN A 284 -0.18 10.10 4.44
CA ASN A 284 -0.09 10.95 3.27
C ASN A 284 0.35 12.38 3.60
N ALA A 285 -0.34 13.05 4.52
CA ALA A 285 -0.06 14.41 4.93
C ALA A 285 0.17 14.50 6.44
N THR A 286 -0.78 14.02 7.24
CA THR A 286 -0.83 14.26 8.68
C THR A 286 -0.90 12.99 9.50
N VAL A 287 -0.53 13.12 10.76
CA VAL A 287 -0.83 12.19 11.85
C VAL A 287 -1.81 12.91 12.76
N ASP A 288 -2.73 12.18 13.39
CA ASP A 288 -3.64 12.75 14.36
C ASP A 288 -2.83 13.39 15.50
N PRO A 289 -3.03 14.69 15.80
CA PRO A 289 -2.24 15.41 16.80
C PRO A 289 -2.48 14.89 18.22
N ASN A 290 -3.57 14.16 18.47
CA ASN A 290 -3.93 13.59 19.77
C ASN A 290 -3.69 12.08 19.83
N ASN A 291 -3.38 11.43 18.70
CA ASN A 291 -3.20 9.99 18.63
C ASN A 291 -2.07 9.61 17.66
N GLU A 292 -0.91 9.26 18.21
CA GLU A 292 0.28 8.89 17.42
C GLU A 292 0.14 7.58 16.64
N TYR A 293 -0.97 6.84 16.79
CA TYR A 293 -1.26 5.61 16.05
C TYR A 293 -2.21 5.82 14.87
N VAL A 294 -2.74 7.03 14.70
CA VAL A 294 -3.75 7.34 13.68
C VAL A 294 -3.17 8.32 12.66
N ALA A 295 -3.10 7.92 11.41
CA ALA A 295 -2.75 8.79 10.28
C ALA A 295 -4.01 9.17 9.47
N ASP A 296 -3.86 9.42 8.18
CA ASP A 296 -4.88 10.04 7.33
C ASP A 296 -5.32 9.19 6.12
N VAL A 297 -4.78 7.97 5.98
CA VAL A 297 -5.17 7.00 4.96
C VAL A 297 -5.35 5.62 5.59
N ALA A 298 -6.51 5.01 5.31
CA ALA A 298 -6.84 3.64 5.71
C ALA A 298 -5.92 2.60 5.03
N GLY A 299 -5.47 1.61 5.80
CA GLY A 299 -4.79 0.42 5.27
C GLY A 299 -5.79 -0.55 4.64
N HIS A 300 -5.31 -1.41 3.74
CA HIS A 300 -6.13 -2.40 3.01
C HIS A 300 -5.70 -3.86 3.30
N MET A 301 -5.24 -4.12 4.51
CA MET A 301 -4.74 -5.45 4.93
C MET A 301 -5.84 -6.32 5.54
N PHE A 302 -6.89 -5.68 6.08
CA PHE A 302 -8.10 -6.26 6.70
C PHE A 302 -7.87 -7.09 7.97
N ARG A 303 -6.94 -8.05 7.94
CA ARG A 303 -6.70 -8.96 9.05
C ARG A 303 -5.88 -8.29 10.15
N ILE A 304 -6.27 -8.55 11.39
CA ILE A 304 -5.62 -8.01 12.59
C ILE A 304 -4.81 -9.14 13.23
N MET A 305 -3.56 -8.85 13.58
CA MET A 305 -2.74 -9.71 14.41
C MET A 305 -3.13 -9.49 15.86
N THR A 306 -3.56 -10.54 16.55
CA THR A 306 -4.03 -10.48 17.94
C THR A 306 -2.88 -10.61 18.95
N ASP A 307 -1.67 -10.93 18.51
CA ASP A 307 -0.49 -10.93 19.37
C ASP A 307 -0.16 -9.51 19.88
N PRO A 308 0.34 -9.37 21.13
CA PRO A 308 0.62 -8.07 21.73
C PRO A 308 1.96 -7.49 21.23
N ILE A 309 2.05 -7.29 19.92
CA ILE A 309 3.24 -6.80 19.20
C ILE A 309 2.96 -5.37 18.74
N ALA A 310 3.89 -4.47 19.06
CA ALA A 310 3.83 -3.09 18.59
C ALA A 310 4.23 -3.00 17.10
N ARG A 311 3.69 -2.01 16.39
CA ARG A 311 3.99 -1.73 14.98
C ARG A 311 5.49 -1.60 14.68
N GLU A 312 6.28 -1.06 15.61
CA GLU A 312 7.73 -0.91 15.45
C GLU A 312 8.44 -2.27 15.39
N ASP A 313 7.90 -3.27 16.09
CA ASP A 313 8.42 -4.63 16.14
C ASP A 313 7.87 -5.53 15.03
N ASN A 314 6.83 -5.10 14.30
CA ASN A 314 6.23 -5.84 13.18
C ASN A 314 6.82 -5.43 11.81
N THR A 315 8.13 -5.19 11.76
CA THR A 315 8.84 -4.80 10.54
C THR A 315 10.05 -5.68 10.27
N VAL A 316 10.43 -5.79 9.00
CA VAL A 316 11.67 -6.43 8.55
C VAL A 316 12.57 -5.39 7.89
N GLU A 317 13.86 -5.44 8.20
CA GLU A 317 14.85 -4.57 7.58
C GLU A 317 15.49 -5.26 6.38
N ILE A 318 15.42 -4.62 5.22
CA ILE A 318 16.04 -5.05 3.96
C ILE A 318 16.74 -3.83 3.37
N ASP A 319 18.05 -3.96 3.07
CA ASP A 319 18.86 -2.88 2.48
C ASP A 319 18.71 -1.51 3.18
N ASN A 320 18.76 -1.52 4.53
CA ASN A 320 18.59 -0.36 5.41
C ASN A 320 17.22 0.35 5.30
N SER A 321 16.22 -0.33 4.76
CA SER A 321 14.84 0.14 4.68
C SER A 321 13.92 -0.81 5.44
N LEU A 322 12.93 -0.24 6.12
CA LEU A 322 11.94 -1.01 6.86
C LEU A 322 10.75 -1.30 5.96
N TYR A 323 10.32 -2.56 6.01
CA TYR A 323 9.14 -3.06 5.33
C TYR A 323 8.23 -3.73 6.35
N TRP A 324 6.92 -3.68 6.11
CA TRP A 324 5.96 -4.37 6.96
C TRP A 324 6.14 -5.89 6.86
N ALA A 325 6.06 -6.58 8.00
CA ALA A 325 6.28 -8.01 8.04
C ALA A 325 5.13 -8.81 7.39
N GLN A 326 5.52 -9.92 6.73
CA GLN A 326 4.63 -10.91 6.12
C GLN A 326 4.77 -12.27 6.82
N ASP A 327 3.73 -13.10 6.73
CA ASP A 327 3.80 -14.51 7.10
C ASP A 327 4.44 -15.37 6.00
N GLY A 328 4.56 -16.67 6.27
CA GLY A 328 5.10 -17.63 5.30
C GLY A 328 4.24 -17.83 4.06
N ASP A 329 2.98 -17.37 4.07
CA ASP A 329 2.04 -17.41 2.95
C ASP A 329 1.99 -16.07 2.19
N GLY A 330 2.77 -15.06 2.62
CA GLY A 330 2.83 -13.73 2.02
C GLY A 330 1.74 -12.77 2.51
N ASN A 331 0.92 -13.16 3.49
CA ASN A 331 -0.09 -12.28 4.07
C ASN A 331 0.50 -11.36 5.13
N SER A 332 -0.14 -10.23 5.32
CA SER A 332 0.23 -9.22 6.29
C SER A 332 -0.96 -8.77 7.11
N TYR A 333 -0.65 -8.23 8.28
CA TYR A 333 -1.63 -8.04 9.35
C TYR A 333 -1.47 -6.68 10.01
N ALA A 334 -2.58 -6.02 10.33
CA ALA A 334 -2.58 -4.83 11.18
C ALA A 334 -2.26 -5.23 12.63
N THR A 335 -1.38 -4.48 13.29
CA THR A 335 -1.12 -4.63 14.73
C THR A 335 -2.27 -4.03 15.56
N LEU A 336 -2.41 -4.48 16.81
CA LEU A 336 -3.46 -3.99 17.71
C LEU A 336 -3.32 -2.51 18.04
N ASP A 337 -2.11 -1.94 18.01
CA ASP A 337 -1.93 -0.51 18.23
C ASP A 337 -2.56 0.33 17.10
N TYR A 338 -2.49 -0.10 15.84
CA TYR A 338 -3.24 0.55 14.76
C TYR A 338 -4.74 0.28 14.86
N ALA A 339 -5.15 -0.96 15.13
CA ALA A 339 -6.55 -1.36 15.10
C ALA A 339 -7.36 -0.84 16.29
N CYS A 340 -6.77 -0.75 17.48
CA CYS A 340 -7.49 -0.54 18.73
C CYS A 340 -7.15 0.79 19.42
N PHE A 341 -5.91 1.31 19.30
CA PHE A 341 -5.56 2.56 20.00
C PHE A 341 -6.22 3.80 19.39
N SER A 342 -6.90 3.69 18.26
CA SER A 342 -7.84 4.75 17.80
C SER A 342 -8.87 5.11 18.90
N CYS A 343 -9.32 4.13 19.68
CA CYS A 343 -10.31 4.28 20.76
C CYS A 343 -9.75 4.03 22.15
N HIS A 344 -8.75 3.15 22.29
CA HIS A 344 -8.27 2.63 23.59
C HIS A 344 -6.92 3.19 24.02
N LEU A 345 -6.39 4.23 23.34
CA LEU A 345 -5.10 4.82 23.68
C LEU A 345 -5.10 5.35 25.13
N GLY A 346 -4.22 4.79 25.95
CA GLY A 346 -4.05 5.18 27.36
C GLY A 346 -5.01 4.50 28.34
N ASP A 347 -6.04 3.81 27.84
CA ASP A 347 -6.98 3.06 28.66
C ASP A 347 -6.57 1.58 28.82
N MET A 348 -5.92 1.01 27.80
CA MET A 348 -5.52 -0.40 27.77
C MET A 348 -4.11 -0.57 27.20
N THR A 349 -3.41 -1.60 27.67
CA THR A 349 -2.12 -2.05 27.13
C THR A 349 -2.32 -3.01 25.95
N LEU A 350 -1.29 -3.21 25.12
CA LEU A 350 -1.31 -4.21 24.05
C LEU A 350 -1.59 -5.62 24.57
N GLN A 351 -1.07 -5.96 25.75
CA GLN A 351 -1.31 -7.26 26.38
C GLN A 351 -2.78 -7.45 26.78
N GLU A 352 -3.42 -6.41 27.33
CA GLU A 352 -4.85 -6.47 27.65
C GLU A 352 -5.70 -6.55 26.38
N LEU A 353 -5.37 -5.74 25.37
CA LEU A 353 -6.06 -5.77 24.07
C LEU A 353 -5.95 -7.13 23.38
N SER A 354 -4.79 -7.79 23.46
CA SER A 354 -4.57 -9.11 22.87
C SER A 354 -5.57 -10.15 23.39
N VAL A 355 -5.87 -10.12 24.69
CA VAL A 355 -6.87 -11.01 25.30
C VAL A 355 -8.27 -10.77 24.73
N TYR A 356 -8.65 -9.50 24.53
CA TYR A 356 -9.99 -9.18 23.99
C TYR A 356 -10.09 -9.40 22.49
N ALA A 357 -9.01 -9.17 21.75
CA ALA A 357 -8.97 -9.30 20.30
C ALA A 357 -8.99 -10.77 19.87
N ASP A 358 -8.41 -11.67 20.69
CA ASP A 358 -8.48 -13.11 20.45
C ASP A 358 -9.92 -13.62 20.62
N GLY A 359 -10.47 -14.20 19.55
CA GLY A 359 -11.85 -14.67 19.54
C GLY A 359 -12.90 -13.55 19.68
N ILE A 360 -12.58 -12.30 19.31
CA ILE A 360 -13.53 -11.17 19.44
C ILE A 360 -14.83 -11.37 18.67
N HIS A 361 -14.79 -12.20 17.63
CA HIS A 361 -15.94 -12.59 16.84
C HIS A 361 -16.60 -13.88 17.30
N ASP A 362 -16.12 -14.52 18.37
CA ASP A 362 -16.71 -15.74 18.89
C ASP A 362 -17.86 -15.41 19.86
N ASN A 363 -18.81 -16.33 20.02
CA ASN A 363 -19.96 -16.21 20.96
C ASN A 363 -19.54 -16.27 22.46
N HIS A 364 -18.25 -16.07 22.76
CA HIS A 364 -17.70 -16.00 24.11
C HIS A 364 -16.38 -15.22 24.14
N PRO A 365 -16.42 -13.87 24.10
CA PRO A 365 -15.19 -13.07 24.17
C PRO A 365 -14.43 -13.40 25.46
N ALA A 366 -13.12 -13.61 25.35
CA ALA A 366 -12.28 -13.87 26.51
C ALA A 366 -12.33 -12.67 27.49
N SER A 367 -12.36 -12.97 28.79
CA SER A 367 -12.30 -11.93 29.83
C SER A 367 -10.93 -11.91 30.48
N VAL A 368 -10.37 -10.70 30.67
CA VAL A 368 -9.06 -10.47 31.32
C VAL A 368 -9.01 -11.00 32.76
N GLY A 369 -10.18 -11.25 33.37
CA GLY A 369 -10.28 -11.79 34.73
C GLY A 369 -10.05 -13.30 34.86
N ASP A 370 -10.06 -14.06 33.75
CA ASP A 370 -10.07 -15.54 33.76
C ASP A 370 -9.01 -16.17 32.83
N THR A 371 -8.09 -15.37 32.29
CA THR A 371 -7.07 -15.80 31.32
C THR A 371 -5.65 -15.50 31.83
N ASP A 372 -4.76 -16.49 31.74
CA ASP A 372 -3.32 -16.23 31.80
C ASP A 372 -2.99 -15.35 30.58
N LEU A 373 -2.55 -14.11 30.82
CA LEU A 373 -2.12 -13.20 29.76
C LEU A 373 -1.16 -13.96 28.84
N ALA A 374 -1.49 -14.06 27.55
CA ALA A 374 -0.63 -14.71 26.57
C ALA A 374 0.71 -13.95 26.52
N LEU A 375 1.75 -14.55 27.09
CA LEU A 375 3.09 -14.00 27.08
C LEU A 375 3.77 -14.45 25.80
N LEU A 376 4.17 -13.49 24.97
CA LEU A 376 5.14 -13.76 23.91
C LEU A 376 6.43 -14.32 24.54
N PRO A 377 7.17 -15.16 23.81
CA PRO A 377 8.49 -15.61 24.23
C PRO A 377 9.43 -14.42 24.52
N ASP A 378 10.46 -14.66 25.34
CA ASP A 378 11.56 -13.69 25.55
C ASP A 378 12.69 -14.01 24.57
N GLY A 379 12.86 -13.17 23.55
CA GLY A 379 13.82 -13.37 22.46
C GLY A 379 13.44 -14.49 21.47
N PHE A 380 14.45 -14.98 20.76
CA PHE A 380 14.33 -16.12 19.84
C PHE A 380 15.15 -17.32 20.35
N ARG A 381 14.60 -18.53 20.25
CA ARG A 381 15.29 -19.76 20.69
C ARG A 381 14.74 -21.03 20.04
N ILE A 382 15.55 -22.09 20.04
CA ILE A 382 15.10 -23.46 19.82
C ILE A 382 14.64 -24.03 21.17
N VAL A 383 13.35 -24.31 21.29
CA VAL A 383 12.75 -24.83 22.53
C VAL A 383 13.03 -26.31 22.68
N SER A 384 12.88 -27.07 21.60
CA SER A 384 13.07 -28.52 21.64
C SER A 384 13.34 -29.11 20.27
N VAL A 385 13.99 -30.26 20.29
CA VAL A 385 14.03 -31.21 19.17
C VAL A 385 13.46 -32.52 19.72
N TYR A 386 12.28 -32.93 19.26
CA TYR A 386 11.58 -34.09 19.80
C TYR A 386 11.04 -35.02 18.71
N PRO A 387 11.27 -36.35 18.82
CA PRO A 387 12.16 -37.01 19.79
C PRO A 387 13.64 -36.62 19.54
N ASN A 388 14.49 -36.77 20.56
CA ASN A 388 15.95 -36.68 20.40
C ASN A 388 16.63 -37.60 21.45
N PRO A 389 17.21 -38.75 21.06
CA PRO A 389 17.45 -39.20 19.67
C PRO A 389 16.18 -39.47 18.86
N PHE A 390 16.26 -39.32 17.54
CA PHE A 390 15.12 -39.46 16.62
C PHE A 390 15.30 -40.57 15.58
N ASN A 391 14.19 -41.09 15.04
CA ASN A 391 14.18 -42.13 13.99
C ASN A 391 12.90 -42.12 13.12
N PRO A 392 12.99 -41.82 11.81
CA PRO A 392 13.96 -40.93 11.18
C PRO A 392 13.53 -39.47 11.25
N THR A 393 12.40 -39.14 11.90
CA THR A 393 11.85 -37.78 11.97
C THR A 393 11.94 -37.17 13.37
N ALA A 394 12.16 -35.87 13.43
CA ALA A 394 12.06 -35.06 14.64
C ALA A 394 11.29 -33.77 14.34
N THR A 395 10.52 -33.31 15.31
CA THR A 395 9.92 -31.97 15.31
C THR A 395 10.87 -31.02 16.04
N ILE A 396 11.26 -29.95 15.36
CA ILE A 396 12.01 -28.83 15.94
C ILE A 396 11.00 -27.75 16.29
N THR A 397 10.92 -27.40 17.57
CA THR A 397 10.07 -26.31 18.06
C THR A 397 10.95 -25.09 18.29
N ILE A 398 10.59 -23.97 17.69
CA ILE A 398 11.24 -22.67 17.90
C ILE A 398 10.22 -21.68 18.46
N GLU A 399 10.73 -20.69 19.19
CA GLU A 399 9.97 -19.57 19.73
C GLU A 399 10.59 -18.26 19.26
N LEU A 400 9.75 -17.31 18.85
CA LEU A 400 10.12 -15.98 18.40
C LEU A 400 9.30 -14.94 19.18
N ASP A 401 9.96 -13.94 19.75
CA ASP A 401 9.33 -12.84 20.48
C ASP A 401 8.67 -11.80 19.57
N LYS A 402 9.15 -11.71 18.33
CA LYS A 402 8.60 -10.85 17.27
C LYS A 402 8.88 -11.46 15.89
N PRO A 403 8.33 -10.90 14.80
CA PRO A 403 8.66 -11.36 13.47
C PRO A 403 10.15 -11.20 13.14
N TYR A 404 10.71 -12.20 12.47
CA TYR A 404 12.07 -12.17 11.95
C TYR A 404 12.14 -12.76 10.55
N VAL A 405 13.11 -12.30 9.75
CA VAL A 405 13.65 -13.10 8.65
C VAL A 405 14.38 -14.29 9.26
N THR A 406 13.74 -15.46 9.22
CA THR A 406 14.13 -16.64 9.97
C THR A 406 14.77 -17.67 9.06
N LYS A 407 15.93 -18.19 9.49
CA LYS A 407 16.63 -19.26 8.81
C LYS A 407 16.89 -20.43 9.75
N VAL A 408 16.26 -21.57 9.47
CA VAL A 408 16.49 -22.83 10.20
C VAL A 408 17.21 -23.81 9.28
N ILE A 409 18.46 -24.13 9.60
CA ILE A 409 19.30 -25.02 8.79
C ILE A 409 19.81 -26.16 9.64
N VAL A 410 19.78 -27.36 9.08
CA VAL A 410 20.42 -28.55 9.65
C VAL A 410 21.82 -28.71 9.07
N TYR A 411 22.79 -28.93 9.95
CA TYR A 411 24.18 -29.20 9.62
C TYR A 411 24.60 -30.58 10.10
N ASP A 412 25.54 -31.20 9.39
CA ASP A 412 26.22 -32.40 9.86
C ASP A 412 27.36 -32.08 10.85
N ALA A 413 27.99 -33.12 11.40
CA ALA A 413 29.10 -32.99 12.35
C ALA A 413 30.35 -32.29 11.78
N LEU A 414 30.46 -32.12 10.46
CA LEU A 414 31.54 -31.38 9.81
C LEU A 414 31.17 -29.92 9.53
N GLY A 415 29.96 -29.48 9.92
CA GLY A 415 29.46 -28.14 9.67
C GLY A 415 28.96 -27.93 8.24
N ARG A 416 28.69 -29.00 7.48
CA ARG A 416 28.10 -28.89 6.13
C ARG A 416 26.59 -28.78 6.25
N ALA A 417 26.00 -27.81 5.55
CA ALA A 417 24.55 -27.68 5.48
C ALA A 417 23.95 -28.91 4.79
N VAL A 418 23.02 -29.57 5.46
CA VAL A 418 22.32 -30.76 5.01
C VAL A 418 21.00 -30.38 4.34
N THR A 419 20.22 -29.52 5.01
CA THR A 419 18.97 -29.01 4.48
C THR A 419 18.61 -27.69 5.16
N THR A 420 17.87 -26.85 4.45
CA THR A 420 17.23 -25.65 4.98
C THR A 420 15.76 -25.98 5.21
N LEU A 421 15.30 -25.79 6.44
CA LEU A 421 13.93 -26.07 6.88
C LEU A 421 13.05 -24.82 6.80
N ILE A 422 13.61 -23.65 7.12
CA ILE A 422 12.96 -22.34 7.02
C ILE A 422 13.99 -21.37 6.44
N ASP A 423 13.56 -20.53 5.50
CA ASP A 423 14.33 -19.41 4.91
C ASP A 423 13.36 -18.32 4.45
N ALA A 424 12.63 -17.75 5.40
CA ALA A 424 11.52 -16.85 5.14
C ALA A 424 11.24 -15.94 6.35
N PRO A 425 10.52 -14.82 6.15
CA PRO A 425 9.83 -14.13 7.24
C PRO A 425 8.97 -15.12 8.05
N THR A 426 8.97 -14.97 9.37
CA THR A 426 8.20 -15.82 10.28
C THR A 426 7.69 -14.94 11.41
N HIS A 427 6.38 -15.00 11.71
CA HIS A 427 5.75 -14.23 12.78
C HIS A 427 6.28 -14.61 14.17
N ALA A 428 5.94 -13.81 15.18
CA ALA A 428 6.15 -14.17 16.57
C ALA A 428 5.40 -15.46 16.94
N GLY A 429 5.71 -15.99 18.12
CA GLY A 429 5.07 -17.17 18.67
C GLY A 429 5.88 -18.45 18.48
N THR A 430 5.20 -19.57 18.65
CA THR A 430 5.81 -20.91 18.63
C THR A 430 5.58 -21.59 17.29
N HIS A 431 6.67 -22.01 16.64
CA HIS A 431 6.64 -22.68 15.34
C HIS A 431 7.22 -24.08 15.44
N GLN A 432 6.60 -25.02 14.72
CA GLN A 432 7.07 -26.40 14.65
C GLN A 432 7.44 -26.75 13.21
N VAL A 433 8.67 -27.20 13.01
CA VAL A 433 9.15 -27.67 11.71
C VAL A 433 9.64 -29.10 11.81
N THR A 434 9.20 -29.95 10.87
CA THR A 434 9.59 -31.36 10.84
C THR A 434 10.88 -31.52 10.06
N PHE A 435 11.85 -32.19 10.68
CA PHE A 435 13.07 -32.65 10.02
C PHE A 435 12.98 -34.15 9.72
N ASP A 436 13.17 -34.53 8.45
CA ASP A 436 13.24 -35.93 8.00
C ASP A 436 14.69 -36.32 7.69
N GLY A 437 15.24 -37.22 8.51
CA GLY A 437 16.58 -37.78 8.36
C GLY A 437 16.63 -39.12 7.62
N HIS A 438 15.57 -39.56 6.93
CA HIS A 438 15.50 -40.90 6.34
C HIS A 438 16.68 -41.23 5.41
N ASN A 439 17.14 -40.26 4.63
CA ASN A 439 18.26 -40.42 3.69
C ASN A 439 19.65 -40.13 4.30
N LEU A 440 19.71 -39.87 5.61
CA LEU A 440 20.94 -39.52 6.31
C LEU A 440 21.51 -40.69 7.09
N SER A 441 22.81 -40.67 7.38
CA SER A 441 23.45 -41.70 8.21
C SER A 441 23.16 -41.44 9.68
N SER A 442 23.06 -42.48 10.51
CA SER A 442 23.01 -42.31 11.97
C SER A 442 24.23 -41.51 12.44
N GLY A 443 24.03 -40.57 13.35
CA GLY A 443 25.07 -39.63 13.74
C GLY A 443 24.55 -38.38 14.42
N ILE A 444 25.48 -37.46 14.68
CA ILE A 444 25.20 -36.16 15.29
C ILE A 444 24.95 -35.15 14.19
N TYR A 445 23.88 -34.37 14.35
CA TYR A 445 23.53 -33.22 13.54
C TYR A 445 23.29 -32.02 14.45
N PHE A 446 23.31 -30.83 13.86
CA PHE A 446 23.05 -29.58 14.56
C PHE A 446 21.97 -28.82 13.80
N VAL A 447 20.91 -28.42 14.48
CA VAL A 447 19.97 -27.44 13.94
C VAL A 447 20.45 -26.07 14.39
N ARG A 448 20.48 -25.11 13.46
CA ARG A 448 20.76 -23.70 13.74
C ARG A 448 19.56 -22.87 13.33
N LEU A 449 19.03 -22.11 14.29
CA LEU A 449 18.12 -21.00 14.09
C LEU A 449 18.97 -19.73 13.93
N THR A 450 18.74 -18.95 12.88
CA THR A 450 19.38 -17.65 12.65
C THR A 450 18.30 -16.62 12.37
N THR A 451 18.40 -15.47 13.01
CA THR A 451 17.54 -14.29 12.80
C THR A 451 18.44 -13.06 12.59
N GLY A 452 17.84 -11.90 12.32
CA GLY A 452 18.56 -10.63 12.32
C GLY A 452 19.20 -10.29 13.68
N ALA A 453 18.66 -10.82 14.79
CA ALA A 453 19.13 -10.58 16.15
C ALA A 453 20.26 -11.52 16.60
N GLY A 454 20.46 -12.67 15.94
CA GLY A 454 21.54 -13.59 16.25
C GLY A 454 21.30 -15.03 15.80
N SER A 455 21.89 -15.99 16.51
CA SER A 455 21.70 -17.41 16.20
C SER A 455 21.66 -18.29 17.45
N ASP A 456 20.81 -19.31 17.41
CA ASP A 456 20.73 -20.38 18.41
C ASP A 456 20.99 -21.74 17.75
N ILE A 457 21.60 -22.68 18.48
CA ILE A 457 22.04 -23.97 17.93
C ILE A 457 21.73 -25.09 18.92
N GLU A 458 21.03 -26.12 18.44
CA GLU A 458 20.74 -27.31 19.21
C GLU A 458 21.29 -28.58 18.55
N LYS A 459 21.74 -29.52 19.39
CA LYS A 459 22.32 -30.79 18.96
C LYS A 459 21.25 -31.86 18.88
N MET A 460 21.22 -32.61 17.78
CA MET A 460 20.31 -33.73 17.59
C MET A 460 21.02 -35.00 17.14
N ILE A 461 20.45 -36.15 17.51
CA ILE A 461 21.05 -37.47 17.28
C ILE A 461 20.09 -38.33 16.47
N LEU A 462 20.47 -38.68 15.25
CA LEU A 462 19.74 -39.63 14.41
C LEU A 462 20.17 -41.05 14.76
N MET A 463 19.22 -41.89 15.17
CA MET A 463 19.42 -43.32 15.40
C MET A 463 18.54 -44.12 14.44
N LYS A 464 19.13 -45.00 13.64
CA LYS A 464 18.37 -45.87 12.72
C LYS A 464 18.14 -47.24 13.34
#